data_AF-A0A529K836-F1
#
_entry.id   AF-A0A529K836-F1
#
_cell.length_a   1.000
_cell.length_b   1.000
_cell.length_c   1.000
_cell.angle_alpha   90.00
_cell.angle_beta   90.00
_cell.angle_gamma   90.00
#
_symmetry.space_group_name_H-M   'P 1'
#
loop_
_entity.id
_entity.type
_entity.pdbx_description
1 polymer ?
#
loop_
_entity_poly.entity_id
_entity_poly.type
_entity_poly.pdbx_seq_one_letter_code
_entity_poly.pdbx_strand_id
1 'polypeptide(L)'
;RKDANKDAFSQSSANITFEEEGTFKLGNALFRKNWVSSPSSTQASDGLGPLFNERACQNCHLKDGRGRPPEGDSGTTSMFLRLARQASTDEEKAALAARKVLNFPDPVYGSQLQGLAVPGLRGEGRMRVDYQEQKVTLPDGTVVWLRKPSYSVDDLANGPLDPHTTLSPRMTPPMIGLGLVEQIAPADILAHADPDDRNSDGISGKPNIVRDGQSGELTLGRFGWKAQTPSIRQQAADAFAGDIGISTLEVPNHWGDCTAAEKT
;
A
#
# COMPACT_ATOMS: atom_id res chain seq x y z
N ARG A 1 20.73 -23.59 -11.62
CA ARG A 1 20.37 -22.36 -12.35
C ARG A 1 18.92 -22.05 -11.97
N LYS A 2 18.57 -20.79 -11.71
CA LYS A 2 17.17 -20.42 -11.43
C LYS A 2 16.43 -20.40 -12.76
N ASP A 3 15.33 -21.15 -12.85
CA ASP A 3 14.57 -21.28 -14.08
C ASP A 3 13.59 -20.12 -14.25
N ALA A 4 13.40 -19.66 -15.49
CA ALA A 4 12.38 -18.67 -15.80
C ALA A 4 11.00 -19.33 -15.76
N ASN A 5 10.34 -19.24 -14.61
CA ASN A 5 9.02 -19.80 -14.38
C ASN A 5 8.15 -18.81 -13.58
N LYS A 6 6.97 -19.27 -13.16
CA LYS A 6 6.01 -18.46 -12.40
C LYS A 6 6.55 -17.89 -11.08
N ASP A 7 7.65 -18.43 -10.55
CA ASP A 7 8.27 -18.08 -9.26
C ASP A 7 9.60 -17.32 -9.45
N ALA A 8 9.83 -16.75 -10.65
CA ALA A 8 11.09 -16.08 -11.00
C ALA A 8 11.43 -14.89 -10.08
N PHE A 9 10.42 -14.20 -9.55
CA PHE A 9 10.62 -13.05 -8.64
C PHE A 9 10.78 -13.44 -7.17
N SER A 10 10.52 -14.71 -6.82
CA SER A 10 10.63 -15.23 -5.46
C SER A 10 12.04 -15.71 -5.09
N GLN A 11 12.99 -15.52 -5.99
CA GLN A 11 14.36 -16.00 -5.84
C GLN A 11 15.24 -14.93 -5.21
N SER A 12 16.17 -15.34 -4.35
CA SER A 12 17.24 -14.47 -3.87
C SER A 12 18.09 -13.92 -5.03
N SER A 13 18.85 -12.84 -4.82
CA SER A 13 19.84 -12.45 -5.82
C SER A 13 20.95 -13.50 -5.94
N ALA A 14 21.55 -13.66 -7.11
CA ALA A 14 22.58 -14.68 -7.35
C ALA A 14 23.96 -14.30 -6.77
N ASN A 15 24.15 -13.03 -6.39
CA ASN A 15 25.41 -12.47 -5.91
C ASN A 15 25.48 -12.27 -4.39
N ILE A 16 24.55 -12.86 -3.62
CA ILE A 16 24.58 -12.79 -2.15
C ILE A 16 25.33 -13.99 -1.57
N THR A 17 25.87 -13.81 -0.37
CA THR A 17 26.52 -14.85 0.43
C THR A 17 25.49 -15.85 0.97
N PHE A 18 25.98 -16.99 1.48
CA PHE A 18 25.14 -18.00 2.13
C PHE A 18 24.43 -17.46 3.39
N GLU A 19 25.10 -16.60 4.16
CA GLU A 19 24.52 -15.96 5.34
C GLU A 19 23.38 -15.01 4.96
N GLU A 20 23.58 -14.16 3.95
CA GLU A 20 22.54 -13.28 3.41
C GLU A 20 21.37 -14.07 2.80
N GLU A 21 21.62 -15.24 2.22
CA GLU A 21 20.56 -16.14 1.77
C GLU A 21 19.70 -16.63 2.94
N GLY A 22 20.29 -16.85 4.11
CA GLY A 22 19.59 -17.12 5.36
C GLY A 22 18.65 -15.97 5.75
N THR A 23 19.15 -14.74 5.74
CA THR A 23 18.34 -13.53 6.02
C THR A 23 17.20 -13.35 5.01
N PHE A 24 17.47 -13.56 3.72
CA PHE A 24 16.43 -13.54 2.69
C PHE A 24 15.35 -14.59 2.95
N LYS A 25 15.73 -15.83 3.27
CA LYS A 25 14.78 -16.92 3.55
C LYS A 25 13.93 -16.64 4.78
N LEU A 26 14.51 -16.05 5.83
CA LEU A 26 13.76 -15.64 7.02
C LEU A 26 12.74 -14.54 6.69
N GLY A 27 13.16 -13.49 5.96
CA GLY A 27 12.26 -12.44 5.51
C GLY A 27 11.12 -12.97 4.64
N ASN A 28 11.45 -13.86 3.69
CA ASN A 28 10.46 -14.54 2.87
C ASN A 28 9.52 -15.42 3.69
N ALA A 29 10.01 -16.11 4.73
CA ALA A 29 9.15 -16.90 5.61
C ALA A 29 8.12 -16.03 6.34
N LEU A 30 8.50 -14.83 6.79
CA LEU A 30 7.57 -13.85 7.37
C LEU A 30 6.60 -13.29 6.31
N PHE A 31 7.08 -12.96 5.12
CA PHE A 31 6.28 -12.42 4.02
C PHE A 31 5.14 -13.35 3.58
N ARG A 32 5.39 -14.67 3.66
CA ARG A 32 4.46 -15.74 3.29
C ARG A 32 3.61 -16.24 4.45
N LYS A 33 3.85 -15.74 5.66
CA LYS A 33 3.20 -16.22 6.86
C LYS A 33 1.76 -15.74 6.92
N ASN A 34 0.83 -16.67 7.05
CA ASN A 34 -0.54 -16.36 7.38
C ASN A 34 -0.65 -16.08 8.88
N TRP A 35 -1.02 -14.85 9.21
CA TRP A 35 -1.36 -14.42 10.56
C TRP A 35 -2.79 -14.85 10.91
N VAL A 36 -3.03 -15.14 12.19
CA VAL A 36 -4.33 -15.57 12.72
C VAL A 36 -4.72 -14.72 13.93
N SER A 37 -6.02 -14.60 14.18
CA SER A 37 -6.54 -13.86 15.33
C SER A 37 -6.06 -14.48 16.63
N SER A 38 -5.65 -13.65 17.59
CA SER A 38 -5.34 -14.08 18.95
C SER A 38 -6.63 -14.18 19.79
N PRO A 39 -6.74 -15.11 20.77
CA PRO A 39 -5.78 -16.18 21.09
C PRO A 39 -5.82 -17.31 20.05
N SER A 40 -4.67 -17.92 19.80
CA SER A 40 -4.54 -19.06 18.89
C SER A 40 -3.58 -20.13 19.43
N SER A 41 -3.80 -21.39 19.03
CA SER A 41 -2.87 -22.48 19.31
C SER A 41 -1.53 -22.33 18.57
N THR A 42 -1.51 -21.56 17.47
CA THR A 42 -0.29 -21.20 16.76
C THR A 42 0.26 -19.85 17.24
N GLN A 43 0.82 -19.82 18.46
CA GLN A 43 1.36 -18.61 19.09
C GLN A 43 2.43 -17.90 18.26
N ALA A 44 3.16 -18.62 17.42
CA ALA A 44 4.15 -17.98 16.56
C ALA A 44 3.49 -17.10 15.48
N SER A 45 2.22 -17.34 15.12
CA SER A 45 1.51 -16.69 14.00
C SER A 45 0.26 -15.93 14.43
N ASP A 46 0.07 -15.68 15.73
CA ASP A 46 -1.05 -14.89 16.21
C ASP A 46 -0.76 -13.38 16.11
N GLY A 47 -1.76 -12.56 16.44
CA GLY A 47 -1.65 -11.09 16.42
C GLY A 47 -2.31 -10.39 15.24
N LEU A 48 -2.98 -11.13 14.33
CA LEU A 48 -3.79 -10.54 13.27
C LEU A 48 -4.77 -9.52 13.85
N GLY A 49 -4.79 -8.30 13.29
CA GLY A 49 -5.62 -7.23 13.80
C GLY A 49 -7.12 -7.47 13.56
N PRO A 50 -8.00 -6.70 14.22
CA PRO A 50 -9.45 -6.91 14.17
C PRO A 50 -10.02 -6.76 12.75
N LEU A 51 -9.55 -5.74 12.02
CA LEU A 51 -9.86 -5.45 10.63
C LEU A 51 -8.56 -5.46 9.81
N PHE A 52 -8.61 -6.00 8.59
CA PHE A 52 -7.43 -6.15 7.72
C PHE A 52 -7.84 -6.29 6.25
N ASN A 53 -6.88 -6.11 5.34
CA ASN A 53 -7.05 -6.37 3.92
C ASN A 53 -6.65 -7.80 3.55
N GLU A 54 -5.58 -8.32 4.14
CA GLU A 54 -5.10 -9.68 3.92
C GLU A 54 -4.36 -10.23 5.14
N ARG A 55 -4.22 -11.56 5.22
CA ARG A 55 -3.56 -12.23 6.35
C ARG A 55 -2.07 -12.51 6.14
N ALA A 56 -1.56 -12.23 4.94
CA ALA A 56 -0.15 -12.40 4.59
C ALA A 56 0.21 -11.43 3.46
N CYS A 57 1.43 -10.89 3.50
CA CYS A 57 1.93 -9.98 2.46
C CYS A 57 1.85 -10.63 1.08
N GLN A 58 2.19 -11.93 0.97
CA GLN A 58 2.15 -12.66 -0.30
C GLN A 58 0.72 -12.81 -0.89
N ASN A 59 -0.35 -12.72 -0.10
CA ASN A 59 -1.71 -12.80 -0.64
C ASN A 59 -2.06 -11.57 -1.48
N CYS A 60 -1.50 -10.42 -1.12
CA CYS A 60 -1.57 -9.17 -1.88
C CYS A 60 -0.46 -9.09 -2.96
N HIS A 61 0.74 -9.54 -2.63
CA HIS A 61 1.92 -9.54 -3.52
C HIS A 61 2.12 -10.92 -4.16
N LEU A 62 1.16 -11.31 -5.01
CA LEU A 62 1.10 -12.64 -5.61
C LEU A 62 2.39 -12.97 -6.37
N LYS A 63 3.11 -13.98 -5.87
CA LYS A 63 4.42 -14.43 -6.40
C LYS A 63 5.42 -13.29 -6.58
N ASP A 64 5.39 -12.31 -5.68
CA ASP A 64 6.28 -11.15 -5.66
C ASP A 64 6.13 -10.24 -6.90
N GLY A 65 5.09 -10.49 -7.69
CA GLY A 65 4.76 -9.77 -8.91
C GLY A 65 3.81 -8.61 -8.67
N ARG A 66 3.43 -7.97 -9.78
CA ARG A 66 2.45 -6.89 -9.78
C ARG A 66 1.07 -7.46 -9.49
N GLY A 67 0.30 -6.76 -8.66
CA GLY A 67 -1.11 -7.03 -8.48
C GLY A 67 -1.92 -6.88 -9.78
N ARG A 68 -3.18 -7.28 -9.70
CA ARG A 68 -4.22 -7.08 -10.70
C ARG A 68 -5.49 -6.52 -10.05
N PRO A 69 -6.32 -5.78 -10.81
CA PRO A 69 -7.66 -5.42 -10.37
C PRO A 69 -8.52 -6.67 -10.10
N PRO A 70 -9.57 -6.58 -9.27
CA PRO A 70 -10.51 -7.67 -9.08
C PRO A 70 -11.22 -8.03 -10.40
N GLU A 71 -11.39 -9.33 -10.64
CA GLU A 71 -12.14 -9.88 -11.77
C GLU A 71 -13.41 -10.53 -11.20
N GLY A 72 -14.52 -9.77 -11.15
CA GLY A 72 -15.76 -10.23 -10.53
C GLY A 72 -15.64 -10.44 -9.02
N ASP A 73 -16.33 -11.46 -8.49
CA ASP A 73 -16.39 -11.79 -7.05
C ASP A 73 -15.17 -12.61 -6.55
N SER A 74 -14.00 -12.49 -7.19
CA SER A 74 -12.80 -13.19 -6.74
C SER A 74 -12.39 -12.67 -5.34
N GLY A 75 -12.56 -13.49 -4.30
CA GLY A 75 -12.33 -13.15 -2.89
C GLY A 75 -10.87 -12.86 -2.48
N THR A 76 -9.93 -12.75 -3.42
CA THR A 76 -8.55 -12.30 -3.18
C THR A 76 -8.26 -11.14 -4.13
N THR A 77 -8.05 -9.95 -3.57
CA THR A 77 -7.75 -8.74 -4.34
C THR A 77 -6.38 -8.21 -3.97
N SER A 78 -5.49 -8.14 -4.95
CA SER A 78 -4.20 -7.43 -4.86
C SER A 78 -4.36 -5.91 -5.03
N MET A 79 -5.55 -5.41 -4.69
CA MET A 79 -5.96 -4.04 -4.88
C MET A 79 -6.89 -3.62 -3.75
N PHE A 80 -6.67 -2.43 -3.20
CA PHE A 80 -7.47 -1.85 -2.13
C PHE A 80 -7.72 -0.35 -2.38
N LEU A 81 -8.54 0.27 -1.54
CA LEU A 81 -8.83 1.70 -1.58
C LEU A 81 -8.16 2.40 -0.41
N ARG A 82 -7.25 3.34 -0.70
CA ARG A 82 -6.85 4.37 0.27
C ARG A 82 -7.99 5.38 0.40
N LEU A 83 -8.29 5.76 1.63
CA LEU A 83 -9.31 6.75 1.97
C LEU A 83 -8.60 8.01 2.42
N ALA A 84 -8.89 9.14 1.78
CA ALA A 84 -8.27 10.41 2.14
C ALA A 84 -9.20 11.58 1.90
N ARG A 85 -9.16 12.58 2.77
CA ARG A 85 -9.82 13.87 2.62
C ARG A 85 -8.81 15.01 2.65
N GLN A 86 -9.24 16.18 2.20
CA GLN A 86 -8.47 17.41 2.33
C GLN A 86 -8.52 17.95 3.76
N ALA A 87 -7.56 18.80 4.10
CA ALA A 87 -7.56 19.57 5.33
C ALA A 87 -8.78 20.50 5.36
N SER A 88 -9.58 20.44 6.43
CA SER A 88 -10.79 21.26 6.60
C SER A 88 -10.58 22.42 7.57
N THR A 89 -9.73 22.27 8.59
CA THR A 89 -9.43 23.31 9.59
C THR A 89 -8.10 24.01 9.32
N ASP A 90 -7.88 25.16 9.96
CA ASP A 90 -6.62 25.89 9.82
C ASP A 90 -5.45 25.16 10.50
N GLU A 91 -5.72 24.42 11.58
CA GLU A 91 -4.76 23.51 12.22
C GLU A 91 -4.36 22.37 11.28
N GLU A 92 -5.33 21.76 10.59
CA GLU A 92 -5.06 20.71 9.61
C GLU A 92 -4.25 21.23 8.42
N LYS A 93 -4.59 22.42 7.91
CA LYS A 93 -3.82 23.07 6.84
C LYS A 93 -2.40 23.37 7.28
N ALA A 94 -2.22 23.87 8.51
CA ALA A 94 -0.90 24.13 9.09
C ALA A 94 -0.10 22.82 9.26
N ALA A 95 -0.73 21.74 9.69
CA ALA A 95 -0.10 20.43 9.82
C ALA A 95 0.36 19.88 8.47
N LEU A 96 -0.46 20.03 7.43
CA LEU A 96 -0.11 19.64 6.06
C LEU A 96 1.04 20.49 5.51
N ALA A 97 0.99 21.81 5.68
CA ALA A 97 2.04 22.74 5.26
C ALA A 97 3.39 22.44 5.97
N ALA A 98 3.32 22.07 7.25
CA ALA A 98 4.49 21.65 8.04
C ALA A 98 4.94 20.20 7.77
N ARG A 99 4.30 19.48 6.83
CA ARG A 99 4.54 18.07 6.50
C ARG A 99 4.53 17.17 7.75
N LYS A 100 3.61 17.45 8.68
CA LYS A 100 3.34 16.57 9.83
C LYS A 100 2.49 15.37 9.42
N VAL A 101 1.62 15.59 8.44
CA VAL A 101 0.79 14.58 7.79
C VAL A 101 0.84 14.79 6.28
N LEU A 102 0.60 13.74 5.50
CA LEU A 102 0.54 13.81 4.03
C LEU A 102 -0.87 14.06 3.50
N ASN A 103 -1.88 13.66 4.26
CA ASN A 103 -3.30 13.85 4.03
C ASN A 103 -4.02 13.47 5.34
N PHE A 104 -5.35 13.57 5.33
CA PHE A 104 -6.19 13.18 6.46
C PHE A 104 -7.03 11.95 6.07
N PRO A 105 -7.19 10.97 6.98
CA PRO A 105 -8.01 9.80 6.74
C PRO A 105 -9.52 10.14 6.71
N ASP A 106 -10.32 9.18 6.29
CA ASP A 106 -11.75 9.20 6.56
C ASP A 106 -11.98 9.13 8.10
N PRO A 107 -12.88 9.94 8.66
CA PRO A 107 -13.09 9.98 10.11
C PRO A 107 -13.76 8.71 10.68
N VAL A 108 -14.40 7.90 9.84
CA VAL A 108 -15.09 6.66 10.23
C VAL A 108 -14.24 5.43 9.91
N TYR A 109 -13.66 5.38 8.71
CA TYR A 109 -12.99 4.19 8.17
C TYR A 109 -11.46 4.30 8.09
N GLY A 110 -10.88 5.33 8.69
CA GLY A 110 -9.43 5.45 8.76
C GLY A 110 -8.79 5.74 7.40
N SER A 111 -7.56 5.24 7.20
CA SER A 111 -6.73 5.61 6.06
C SER A 111 -6.90 4.69 4.85
N GLN A 112 -7.52 3.52 5.02
CA GLN A 112 -7.82 2.58 3.95
C GLN A 112 -8.98 1.65 4.30
N LEU A 113 -9.76 1.25 3.29
CA LEU A 113 -10.89 0.34 3.48
C LEU A 113 -10.41 -1.08 3.82
N GLN A 114 -10.78 -1.60 4.98
CA GLN A 114 -10.50 -2.95 5.46
C GLN A 114 -11.64 -3.93 5.15
N GLY A 115 -11.49 -4.73 4.11
CA GLY A 115 -12.56 -5.62 3.64
C GLY A 115 -12.77 -6.90 4.48
N LEU A 116 -11.79 -7.29 5.29
CA LEU A 116 -11.80 -8.53 6.07
C LEU A 116 -11.73 -8.25 7.57
N ALA A 117 -12.18 -9.21 8.36
CA ALA A 117 -12.19 -9.12 9.81
C ALA A 117 -11.93 -10.48 10.47
N VAL A 118 -11.56 -10.45 11.75
CA VAL A 118 -11.46 -11.66 12.59
C VAL A 118 -12.85 -12.23 12.90
N PRO A 119 -12.96 -13.51 13.32
CA PRO A 119 -14.25 -14.09 13.68
C PRO A 119 -15.00 -13.26 14.73
N GLY A 120 -16.29 -13.03 14.49
CA GLY A 120 -17.15 -12.22 15.37
C GLY A 120 -17.26 -10.75 14.95
N LEU A 121 -16.37 -10.28 14.08
CA LEU A 121 -16.42 -8.93 13.50
C LEU A 121 -16.83 -8.99 12.02
N ARG A 122 -17.15 -7.81 11.48
CA ARG A 122 -17.50 -7.61 10.07
C ARG A 122 -16.51 -6.63 9.45
N GLY A 123 -16.06 -6.91 8.22
CA GLY A 123 -15.24 -5.96 7.46
C GLY A 123 -16.00 -4.67 7.16
N GLU A 124 -15.26 -3.60 6.90
CA GLU A 124 -15.76 -2.24 6.78
C GLU A 124 -16.70 -2.04 5.60
N GLY A 125 -16.51 -2.80 4.52
CA GLY A 125 -17.27 -2.74 3.29
C GLY A 125 -16.57 -3.52 2.19
N ARG A 126 -17.12 -3.47 0.96
CA ARG A 126 -16.56 -4.14 -0.21
C ARG A 126 -16.24 -3.14 -1.31
N MET A 127 -14.98 -3.14 -1.77
CA MET A 127 -14.60 -2.35 -2.95
C MET A 127 -15.35 -2.86 -4.18
N ARG A 128 -16.01 -1.95 -4.89
CA ARG A 128 -16.68 -2.20 -6.17
C ARG A 128 -15.92 -1.46 -7.28
N VAL A 129 -15.70 -2.18 -8.39
CA VAL A 129 -15.11 -1.62 -9.60
C VAL A 129 -16.06 -1.87 -10.76
N ASP A 130 -16.56 -0.79 -11.33
CA ASP A 130 -17.35 -0.80 -12.56
C ASP A 130 -16.49 -0.34 -13.73
N TYR A 131 -16.70 -0.91 -14.91
CA TYR A 131 -15.94 -0.55 -16.11
C TYR A 131 -16.88 -0.06 -17.20
N GLN A 132 -16.56 1.09 -17.77
CA GLN A 132 -17.17 1.56 -19.00
C GLN A 132 -16.21 1.33 -20.18
N GLU A 133 -16.67 0.64 -21.22
CA GLU A 133 -15.89 0.50 -22.45
C GLU A 133 -15.91 1.78 -23.27
N GLN A 134 -14.75 2.15 -23.80
CA GLN A 134 -14.55 3.32 -24.63
C GLN A 134 -13.76 2.95 -25.87
N LYS A 135 -14.34 3.23 -27.03
CA LYS A 135 -13.68 3.06 -28.33
C LYS A 135 -12.66 4.17 -28.53
N VAL A 136 -11.41 3.81 -28.79
CA VAL A 136 -10.32 4.75 -29.09
C VAL A 136 -9.72 4.39 -30.43
N THR A 137 -9.51 5.40 -31.28
CA THR A 137 -8.80 5.24 -32.56
C THR A 137 -7.39 5.78 -32.38
N LEU A 138 -6.40 4.92 -32.60
CA LEU A 138 -4.98 5.26 -32.53
C LEU A 138 -4.55 6.07 -33.78
N PRO A 139 -3.39 6.75 -33.75
CA PRO A 139 -2.93 7.58 -34.87
C PRO A 139 -2.76 6.86 -36.22
N ASP A 140 -2.55 5.54 -36.19
CA ASP A 140 -2.44 4.68 -37.37
C ASP A 140 -3.80 4.20 -37.92
N GLY A 141 -4.92 4.62 -37.30
CA GLY A 141 -6.27 4.20 -37.64
C GLY A 141 -6.73 2.92 -36.93
N THR A 142 -5.86 2.25 -36.16
CA THR A 142 -6.22 1.06 -35.39
C THR A 142 -7.26 1.42 -34.33
N VAL A 143 -8.34 0.65 -34.26
CA VAL A 143 -9.39 0.82 -33.25
C VAL A 143 -9.16 -0.16 -32.10
N VAL A 144 -9.07 0.38 -30.88
CA VAL A 144 -8.98 -0.39 -29.65
C VAL A 144 -10.13 -0.05 -28.70
N TRP A 145 -10.47 -0.99 -27.83
CA TRP A 145 -11.44 -0.79 -26.76
C TRP A 145 -10.70 -0.66 -25.44
N LEU A 146 -10.81 0.51 -24.81
CA LEU A 146 -10.27 0.77 -23.48
C LEU A 146 -11.37 0.61 -22.43
N ARG A 147 -10.98 0.27 -21.20
CA ARG A 147 -11.89 0.22 -20.05
C ARG A 147 -11.59 1.37 -19.12
N LYS A 148 -12.58 2.23 -18.87
CA LYS A 148 -12.52 3.29 -17.86
C LYS A 148 -13.13 2.80 -16.56
N PRO A 149 -12.36 2.64 -15.47
CA PRO A 149 -12.90 2.20 -14.19
C PRO A 149 -13.60 3.35 -13.44
N SER A 150 -14.64 3.00 -12.69
CA SER A 150 -15.20 3.78 -11.59
C SER A 150 -15.19 2.94 -10.32
N TYR A 151 -14.94 3.60 -9.18
CA TYR A 151 -14.74 2.95 -7.89
C TYR A 151 -15.81 3.41 -6.90
N SER A 152 -16.38 2.46 -6.17
CA SER A 152 -17.30 2.70 -5.05
C SER A 152 -17.06 1.69 -3.93
N VAL A 153 -17.77 1.86 -2.82
CA VAL A 153 -17.78 0.92 -1.70
C VAL A 153 -19.21 0.49 -1.44
N ASP A 154 -19.44 -0.81 -1.47
CA ASP A 154 -20.71 -1.44 -1.14
C ASP A 154 -20.72 -1.90 0.33
N ASP A 155 -21.91 -2.03 0.92
CA ASP A 155 -22.12 -2.67 2.23
C ASP A 155 -21.31 -2.09 3.40
N LEU A 156 -21.15 -0.76 3.43
CA LEU A 156 -20.48 -0.04 4.52
C LEU A 156 -21.04 -0.39 5.90
N ALA A 157 -20.18 -0.80 6.83
CA ALA A 157 -20.57 -1.37 8.12
C ALA A 157 -20.90 -0.33 9.21
N ASN A 158 -20.24 0.83 9.17
CA ASN A 158 -20.26 1.85 10.23
C ASN A 158 -20.93 3.17 9.79
N GLY A 159 -21.77 3.12 8.77
CA GLY A 159 -22.43 4.31 8.19
C GLY A 159 -21.75 4.82 6.92
N PRO A 160 -22.20 5.96 6.35
CA PRO A 160 -21.61 6.49 5.13
C PRO A 160 -20.17 6.97 5.36
N LEU A 161 -19.34 6.92 4.30
CA LEU A 161 -18.07 7.66 4.24
C LEU A 161 -18.33 9.15 4.41
N ASP A 162 -17.32 9.90 4.89
CA ASP A 162 -17.39 11.36 4.85
C ASP A 162 -17.55 11.82 3.38
N PRO A 163 -18.46 12.78 3.09
CA PRO A 163 -18.71 13.23 1.72
C PRO A 163 -17.49 13.85 1.03
N HIS A 164 -16.46 14.25 1.78
CA HIS A 164 -15.20 14.76 1.25
C HIS A 164 -14.12 13.68 1.12
N THR A 165 -14.41 12.44 1.52
CA THR A 165 -13.48 11.32 1.34
C THR A 165 -13.35 10.97 -0.13
N THR A 166 -12.10 10.90 -0.56
CA THR A 166 -11.71 10.47 -1.90
C THR A 166 -11.24 9.02 -1.86
N LEU A 167 -11.71 8.23 -2.82
CA LEU A 167 -11.28 6.85 -3.01
C LEU A 167 -10.06 6.83 -3.92
N SER A 168 -8.92 6.39 -3.40
CA SER A 168 -7.69 6.24 -4.17
C SER A 168 -7.36 4.75 -4.36
N PRO A 169 -7.70 4.15 -5.52
CA PRO A 169 -7.33 2.77 -5.83
C PRO A 169 -5.82 2.55 -5.79
N ARG A 170 -5.37 1.51 -5.09
CA ARG A 170 -3.96 1.09 -5.02
C ARG A 170 -3.85 -0.38 -5.39
N MET A 171 -3.05 -0.66 -6.40
CA MET A 171 -2.69 -2.02 -6.82
C MET A 171 -1.34 -2.38 -6.20
N THR A 172 -1.14 -3.60 -5.74
CA THR A 172 0.13 -3.95 -5.10
C THR A 172 1.31 -3.86 -6.08
N PRO A 173 2.42 -3.17 -5.72
CA PRO A 173 3.59 -3.11 -6.56
C PRO A 173 4.36 -4.45 -6.54
N PRO A 174 5.16 -4.74 -7.58
CA PRO A 174 6.08 -5.88 -7.54
C PRO A 174 7.16 -5.68 -6.48
N MET A 175 7.62 -6.78 -5.87
CA MET A 175 8.64 -6.74 -4.80
C MET A 175 10.08 -6.79 -5.34
N ILE A 176 10.25 -7.26 -6.58
CA ILE A 176 11.57 -7.42 -7.19
C ILE A 176 12.31 -6.08 -7.28
N GLY A 177 13.56 -6.08 -6.84
CA GLY A 177 14.48 -4.95 -7.01
C GLY A 177 14.28 -3.77 -6.05
N LEU A 178 13.29 -3.78 -5.14
CA LEU A 178 13.07 -2.67 -4.21
C LEU A 178 14.31 -2.35 -3.36
N GLY A 179 15.03 -3.38 -2.91
CA GLY A 179 16.29 -3.19 -2.18
C GLY A 179 17.37 -2.46 -3.01
N LEU A 180 17.42 -2.69 -4.33
CA LEU A 180 18.32 -1.95 -5.21
C LEU A 180 17.89 -0.49 -5.37
N VAL A 181 16.57 -0.26 -5.45
CA VAL A 181 16.01 1.10 -5.47
C VAL A 181 16.35 1.85 -4.17
N GLU A 182 16.33 1.19 -3.01
CA GLU A 182 16.70 1.78 -1.72
C GLU A 182 18.18 2.19 -1.63
N GLN A 183 19.06 1.53 -2.38
CA GLN A 183 20.49 1.84 -2.42
C GLN A 183 20.84 3.06 -3.26
N ILE A 184 19.91 3.60 -4.05
CA ILE A 184 20.13 4.86 -4.77
C ILE A 184 20.33 5.98 -3.75
N ALA A 185 21.38 6.80 -3.89
CA ALA A 185 21.61 7.87 -2.94
C ALA A 185 20.50 8.94 -3.06
N PRO A 186 20.00 9.51 -1.95
CA PRO A 186 18.99 10.56 -2.01
C PRO A 186 19.41 11.76 -2.87
N ALA A 187 20.69 12.13 -2.84
CA ALA A 187 21.25 13.21 -3.65
C ALA A 187 21.09 12.95 -5.16
N ASP A 188 21.25 11.70 -5.61
CA ASP A 188 21.11 11.35 -7.02
C ASP A 188 19.66 11.52 -7.48
N ILE A 189 18.68 11.15 -6.64
CA ILE A 189 17.25 11.35 -6.96
C ILE A 189 16.93 12.85 -7.00
N LEU A 190 17.42 13.61 -6.02
CA LEU A 190 17.18 15.06 -5.94
C LEU A 190 17.84 15.84 -7.08
N ALA A 191 18.99 15.38 -7.57
CA ALA A 191 19.69 16.00 -8.71
C ALA A 191 18.88 15.92 -10.02
N HIS A 192 17.96 14.95 -10.14
CA HIS A 192 17.08 14.78 -11.29
C HIS A 192 15.71 15.46 -11.10
N ALA A 193 15.52 16.26 -10.04
CA ALA A 193 14.32 17.05 -9.87
C ALA A 193 14.27 18.17 -10.93
N ASP A 194 13.19 18.19 -11.71
CA ASP A 194 12.93 19.23 -12.69
C ASP A 194 11.46 19.71 -12.61
N PRO A 195 11.09 20.41 -11.54
CA PRO A 195 9.70 20.83 -11.31
C PRO A 195 9.13 21.75 -12.40
N ASP A 196 10.00 22.41 -13.15
CA ASP A 196 9.67 23.45 -14.13
C ASP A 196 10.00 23.03 -15.58
N ASP A 197 10.32 21.75 -15.82
CA ASP A 197 10.63 21.18 -17.16
C ASP A 197 11.67 22.04 -17.91
N ARG A 198 12.79 22.33 -17.24
CA ARG A 198 13.87 23.20 -17.74
C ARG A 198 14.58 22.61 -18.95
N ASN A 199 14.52 21.29 -19.12
CA ASN A 199 15.06 20.61 -20.30
C ASN A 199 14.04 20.46 -21.44
N SER A 200 12.78 20.85 -21.23
CA SER A 200 11.70 20.83 -22.23
C SER A 200 11.46 19.45 -22.85
N ASP A 201 11.59 18.39 -22.05
CA ASP A 201 11.27 17.02 -22.46
C ASP A 201 9.81 16.63 -22.16
N GLY A 202 9.06 17.54 -21.51
CA GLY A 202 7.66 17.35 -21.14
C GLY A 202 7.45 16.71 -19.77
N ILE A 203 8.51 16.51 -18.97
CA ILE A 203 8.46 15.84 -17.67
C ILE A 203 8.80 16.81 -16.53
N SER A 204 7.78 17.17 -15.74
CA SER A 204 7.96 18.03 -14.56
C SER A 204 8.12 17.23 -13.25
N GLY A 205 9.27 16.58 -13.07
CA GLY A 205 9.54 15.69 -11.93
C GLY A 205 9.67 16.41 -10.58
N LYS A 206 8.87 16.02 -9.58
CA LYS A 206 8.90 16.58 -8.21
C LYS A 206 9.13 15.50 -7.16
N PRO A 207 10.26 15.53 -6.43
CA PRO A 207 10.47 14.63 -5.30
C PRO A 207 9.43 14.86 -4.20
N ASN A 208 8.96 13.78 -3.60
CA ASN A 208 8.13 13.89 -2.40
C ASN A 208 9.03 13.94 -1.16
N ILE A 209 8.85 14.95 -0.31
CA ILE A 209 9.56 15.05 0.97
C ILE A 209 8.56 14.73 2.08
N VAL A 210 8.90 13.73 2.87
CA VAL A 210 8.07 13.14 3.92
C VAL A 210 8.79 13.25 5.25
N ARG A 211 8.10 12.94 6.35
CA ARG A 211 8.72 12.86 7.68
C ARG A 211 9.10 11.42 7.96
N ASP A 212 10.34 11.20 8.40
CA ASP A 212 10.77 9.90 8.87
C ASP A 212 10.11 9.59 10.21
N GLY A 213 9.49 8.41 10.34
CA GLY A 213 8.71 8.04 11.52
C GLY A 213 9.56 7.90 12.79
N GLN A 214 10.83 7.51 12.63
CA GLN A 214 11.73 7.25 13.75
C GLN A 214 12.44 8.51 14.24
N SER A 215 13.06 9.27 13.32
CA SER A 215 13.80 10.48 13.67
C SER A 215 12.91 11.73 13.77
N GLY A 216 11.74 11.70 13.11
CA GLY A 216 10.89 12.88 12.96
C GLY A 216 11.45 13.90 11.97
N GLU A 217 12.56 13.65 11.29
CA GLU A 217 13.18 14.59 10.35
C GLU A 217 12.53 14.54 8.97
N LEU A 218 12.65 15.63 8.21
CA LEU A 218 12.23 15.64 6.82
C LEU A 218 13.24 14.87 5.95
N THR A 219 12.73 13.96 5.14
CA THR A 219 13.54 13.08 4.28
C THR A 219 12.84 12.82 2.95
N LEU A 220 13.57 12.23 2.01
CA LEU A 220 13.05 11.84 0.71
C LEU A 220 12.10 10.65 0.86
N GLY A 221 10.85 10.82 0.40
CA GLY A 221 9.92 9.72 0.20
C GLY A 221 10.26 8.96 -1.08
N ARG A 222 10.19 7.63 -1.04
CA ARG A 222 10.74 6.76 -2.10
C ARG A 222 9.81 5.60 -2.45
N PHE A 223 9.09 5.08 -1.47
CA PHE A 223 8.31 3.85 -1.59
C PHE A 223 6.80 4.13 -1.60
N GLY A 224 6.08 3.17 -2.17
CA GLY A 224 4.67 3.30 -2.49
C GLY A 224 4.42 4.14 -3.75
N TRP A 225 3.20 4.07 -4.26
CA TRP A 225 2.77 4.72 -5.51
C TRP A 225 2.86 6.25 -5.54
N LYS A 226 2.94 6.89 -4.38
CA LYS A 226 3.08 8.35 -4.25
C LYS A 226 4.37 8.72 -3.50
N ALA A 227 5.34 7.79 -3.42
CA ALA A 227 6.60 7.99 -2.72
C ALA A 227 6.37 8.54 -1.30
N GLN A 228 5.46 7.92 -0.54
CA GLN A 228 4.98 8.43 0.76
C GLN A 228 5.79 7.91 1.93
N THR A 229 6.66 6.93 1.68
CA THR A 229 7.42 6.23 2.71
C THR A 229 8.92 6.29 2.38
N PRO A 230 9.80 6.58 3.35
CA PRO A 230 11.21 6.86 3.07
C PRO A 230 12.08 5.61 2.89
N SER A 231 11.70 4.49 3.49
CA SER A 231 12.47 3.23 3.50
C SER A 231 11.57 2.01 3.31
N ILE A 232 12.15 0.89 2.90
CA ILE A 232 11.46 -0.41 2.84
C ILE A 232 11.05 -0.83 4.25
N ARG A 233 11.88 -0.54 5.26
CA ARG A 233 11.59 -0.84 6.66
C ARG A 233 10.31 -0.14 7.13
N GLN A 234 10.18 1.16 6.88
CA GLN A 234 8.95 1.90 7.23
C GLN A 234 7.77 1.40 6.39
N GLN A 235 7.96 1.09 5.10
CA GLN A 235 6.89 0.58 4.24
C GLN A 235 6.36 -0.77 4.74
N ALA A 236 7.23 -1.63 5.24
CA ALA A 236 6.85 -2.90 5.85
C ALA A 236 6.10 -2.69 7.16
N ALA A 237 6.55 -1.77 8.02
CA ALA A 237 5.88 -1.43 9.27
C ALA A 237 4.47 -0.85 9.04
N ASP A 238 4.35 0.07 8.06
CA ASP A 238 3.08 0.66 7.66
C ASP A 238 2.12 -0.41 7.09
N ALA A 239 2.63 -1.36 6.30
CA ALA A 239 1.83 -2.47 5.76
C ALA A 239 1.42 -3.48 6.83
N PHE A 240 2.27 -3.77 7.82
CA PHE A 240 1.88 -4.59 8.96
C PHE A 240 0.69 -3.97 9.71
N ALA A 241 0.76 -2.68 10.01
CA ALA A 241 -0.30 -1.98 10.73
C ALA A 241 -1.55 -1.75 9.88
N GLY A 242 -1.38 -1.27 8.65
CA GLY A 242 -2.48 -0.90 7.77
C GLY A 242 -3.12 -2.09 7.05
N ASP A 243 -2.34 -3.04 6.54
CA ASP A 243 -2.89 -4.09 5.68
C ASP A 243 -3.24 -5.37 6.47
N ILE A 244 -2.55 -5.64 7.58
CA ILE A 244 -2.69 -6.87 8.40
C ILE A 244 -3.23 -6.55 9.82
N GLY A 245 -3.11 -5.30 10.28
CA GLY A 245 -3.53 -4.89 11.62
C GLY A 245 -2.58 -5.31 12.74
N ILE A 246 -1.31 -5.57 12.43
CA ILE A 246 -0.25 -5.93 13.40
C ILE A 246 0.61 -4.70 13.72
N SER A 247 0.74 -4.40 15.01
CA SER A 247 1.66 -3.37 15.49
C SER A 247 3.13 -3.80 15.36
N THR A 248 4.00 -2.84 15.12
CA THR A 248 5.47 -3.00 15.15
C THR A 248 6.08 -2.00 16.13
N LEU A 249 7.40 -2.03 16.31
CA LEU A 249 8.08 -1.02 17.13
C LEU A 249 8.00 0.37 16.48
N GLU A 250 8.06 0.42 15.15
CA GLU A 250 7.97 1.65 14.36
C GLU A 250 6.53 2.17 14.26
N VAL A 251 5.53 1.27 14.28
CA VAL A 251 4.10 1.62 14.24
C VAL A 251 3.36 0.87 15.36
N PRO A 252 3.38 1.38 16.61
CA PRO A 252 2.83 0.70 17.79
C PRO A 252 1.30 0.84 17.90
N ASN A 253 0.58 0.67 16.79
CA ASN A 253 -0.88 0.77 16.73
C ASN A 253 -1.50 -0.62 16.87
N HIS A 254 -1.78 -1.04 18.12
CA HIS A 254 -2.37 -2.36 18.38
C HIS A 254 -3.80 -2.55 17.83
N TRP A 255 -4.44 -1.47 17.39
CA TRP A 255 -5.75 -1.45 16.75
C TRP A 255 -5.67 -1.35 15.21
N GLY A 256 -4.47 -1.41 14.62
CA GLY A 256 -4.30 -1.27 13.17
C GLY A 256 -4.76 0.10 12.66
N ASP A 257 -5.61 0.09 11.62
CA ASP A 257 -6.22 1.30 11.03
C ASP A 257 -7.60 1.64 11.61
N CYS A 258 -8.09 0.85 12.59
CA CYS A 258 -9.43 1.06 13.15
C CYS A 258 -9.58 2.44 13.80
N THR A 259 -10.75 3.04 13.64
CA THR A 259 -11.10 4.31 14.30
C THR A 259 -12.01 4.11 15.52
N ALA A 260 -12.15 5.16 16.34
CA ALA A 260 -13.09 5.15 17.45
C ALA A 260 -14.57 5.10 17.02
N ALA A 261 -14.89 5.38 15.75
CA ALA A 261 -16.24 5.27 15.22
C ALA A 261 -16.64 3.80 14.97
N GLU A 262 -15.64 2.93 14.81
CA GLU A 262 -15.83 1.52 14.52
C GLU A 262 -15.99 0.75 15.82
N LYS A 263 -17.22 0.36 16.10
CA LYS A 263 -17.54 -0.45 17.27
C LYS A 263 -17.13 -1.89 16.99
N THR A 264 -15.85 -2.20 17.19
CA THR A 264 -15.32 -3.57 17.24
C THR A 264 -15.64 -4.24 18.57
#